data_AF-A0A931ZEI3-F1
#
_entry.id   AF-A0A931ZEI3-F1
#
_cell.length_a   1.000
_cell.length_b   1.000
_cell.length_c   1.000
_cell.angle_alpha   90.00
_cell.angle_beta   90.00
_cell.angle_gamma   90.00
#
_symmetry.space_group_name_H-M   'P 1'
#
loop_
_entity.id
_entity.type
_entity.pdbx_description
1 polymer ?
#
loop_
_entity_poly.entity_id
_entity_poly.type
_entity_poly.pdbx_seq_one_letter_code
_entity_poly.pdbx_strand_id
1 'polypeptide(L)'
;MTIRGKKIEMTQVFDAEGTVIPVTVIELASPEVTGLKPGGILKITGTSKGKGFQGVVKRHGFHGGPKSHGQKDRLRAPGSIGSSFPERVRKGKRMAGRMGGKSVSVRNLSVVDVDEKHRLLLVKGAVPGSRGSVLKITPIP
;
A
#
# COMPACT_ATOMS: atom_id res chain seq x y z
N MET A 1 11.35 16.64 -8.58
CA MET A 1 12.47 16.05 -7.82
C MET A 1 12.05 14.71 -7.23
N THR A 2 12.90 13.67 -7.30
CA THR A 2 12.61 12.35 -6.69
C THR A 2 13.63 12.09 -5.60
N ILE A 3 13.17 11.77 -4.39
CA ILE A 3 14.02 11.43 -3.24
C ILE A 3 13.91 9.92 -2.99
N ARG A 4 15.02 9.29 -2.60
CA ARG A 4 15.04 7.89 -2.17
C ARG A 4 15.10 7.82 -0.66
N GLY A 5 14.33 6.90 -0.07
CA GLY A 5 14.37 6.64 1.36
C GLY A 5 14.15 5.16 1.67
N LYS A 6 14.40 4.77 2.91
CA LYS A 6 14.19 3.42 3.43
C LYS A 6 13.12 3.46 4.51
N LYS A 7 12.12 2.59 4.38
CA LYS A 7 11.09 2.45 5.41
C LYS A 7 11.71 1.86 6.68
N ILE A 8 11.66 2.58 7.80
CA ILE A 8 12.14 2.06 9.08
C ILE A 8 10.98 1.35 9.79
N GLU A 9 10.07 2.10 10.39
CA GLU A 9 8.96 1.52 11.14
C GLU A 9 7.77 2.48 11.22
N MET A 10 6.72 2.05 11.91
CA MET A 10 5.52 2.83 12.14
C MET A 10 5.44 3.12 13.64
N THR A 11 5.26 4.39 13.99
CA THR A 11 5.10 4.87 15.37
C THR A 11 3.90 5.81 15.42
N GLN A 12 3.65 6.42 16.57
CA GLN A 12 2.62 7.41 16.76
C GLN A 12 3.21 8.67 17.38
N VAL A 13 2.69 9.83 16.99
CA VAL A 13 3.00 11.13 17.57
C VAL A 13 1.73 11.67 18.20
N PHE A 14 1.87 12.30 19.37
CA PHE A 14 0.76 12.94 20.07
C PHE A 14 0.76 14.44 19.79
N ASP A 15 -0.40 14.95 19.39
CA ASP A 15 -0.69 16.35 19.15
C ASP A 15 -0.82 17.10 20.49
N ALA A 16 -0.76 18.43 20.47
CA ALA A 16 -1.01 19.25 21.66
C ALA A 16 -2.45 19.08 22.20
N GLU A 17 -3.38 18.71 21.31
CA GLU A 17 -4.78 18.45 21.59
C GLU A 17 -5.04 17.00 22.06
N GLY A 18 -4.00 16.18 22.21
CA GLY A 18 -4.10 14.79 22.66
C GLY A 18 -4.60 13.80 21.61
N THR A 19 -4.66 14.21 20.34
CA THR A 19 -4.93 13.27 19.23
C THR A 19 -3.71 12.37 19.01
N VAL A 20 -3.94 11.20 18.39
CA VAL A 20 -2.87 10.23 18.06
C VAL A 20 -2.72 10.16 16.56
N ILE A 21 -1.60 10.66 16.03
CA ILE A 21 -1.30 10.59 14.60
C ILE A 21 -0.41 9.37 14.33
N PRO A 22 -0.88 8.37 13.56
CA PRO A 22 -0.02 7.28 13.12
C PRO A 22 0.96 7.80 12.07
N VAL A 23 2.25 7.62 12.30
CA VAL A 23 3.31 8.07 11.40
C VAL A 23 4.21 6.91 10.97
N THR A 24 4.66 6.95 9.73
CA THR A 24 5.76 6.11 9.26
C THR A 24 7.05 6.91 9.28
N VAL A 25 8.09 6.32 9.86
CA VAL A 25 9.46 6.87 9.86
C VAL A 25 10.19 6.36 8.63
N ILE A 26 10.74 7.30 7.86
CA ILE A 26 11.52 7.02 6.66
C ILE A 26 12.91 7.63 6.82
N GLU A 27 13.93 6.80 6.68
CA GLU A 27 15.32 7.26 6.61
C GLU A 27 15.63 7.72 5.18
N LEU A 28 16.15 8.94 5.06
CA LEU A 28 16.49 9.55 3.77
C LEU A 28 17.92 9.16 3.37
N ALA A 29 18.10 8.83 2.09
CA ALA A 29 19.42 8.41 1.59
C ALA A 29 20.45 9.54 1.50
N SER A 30 19.99 10.79 1.37
CA SER A 30 20.83 12.00 1.32
C SER A 30 20.28 13.04 2.31
N PRO A 31 21.15 13.77 3.04
CA PRO A 31 20.72 14.82 3.96
C PRO A 31 20.18 16.07 3.24
N GLU A 32 20.65 16.35 2.02
CA GLU A 32 20.18 17.50 1.25
C GLU A 32 18.81 17.20 0.64
N VAL A 33 17.75 17.59 1.37
CA VAL A 33 16.39 17.46 0.89
C VAL A 33 15.77 18.83 0.65
N THR A 34 16.21 19.45 -0.44
CA THR A 34 15.67 20.70 -0.94
C THR A 34 14.17 20.54 -1.22
N GLY A 35 13.31 21.17 -0.41
CA GLY A 35 11.86 21.31 -0.69
C GLY A 35 10.90 20.43 0.11
N LEU A 36 11.35 19.71 1.15
CA LEU A 36 10.42 19.11 2.13
C LEU A 36 10.24 20.06 3.31
N LYS A 37 9.00 20.50 3.53
CA LYS A 37 8.61 21.26 4.71
C LYS A 37 7.48 20.50 5.43
N PRO A 38 7.40 20.61 6.77
CA PRO A 38 6.22 20.18 7.50
C PRO A 38 4.93 20.73 6.86
N GLY A 39 3.89 19.91 6.76
CA GLY A 39 2.64 20.25 6.06
C GLY A 39 2.64 20.02 4.54
N GLY A 40 3.80 19.73 3.93
CA GLY A 40 3.89 19.38 2.51
C GLY A 40 3.15 18.10 2.15
N ILE A 41 2.73 17.99 0.88
CA ILE A 41 2.00 16.81 0.36
C ILE A 41 2.95 15.94 -0.47
N LEU A 42 2.92 14.63 -0.22
CA LEU A 42 3.80 13.66 -0.85
C LEU A 42 3.05 12.57 -1.60
N LYS A 43 3.70 12.08 -2.64
CA LYS A 43 3.45 10.78 -3.27
C LYS A 43 4.60 9.84 -2.96
N ILE A 44 4.30 8.72 -2.31
CA ILE A 44 5.29 7.69 -1.98
C ILE A 44 5.00 6.43 -2.78
N THR A 45 6.01 5.96 -3.51
CA THR A 45 5.94 4.74 -4.32
C THR A 45 6.91 3.71 -3.76
N GLY A 46 6.47 2.47 -3.67
CA GLY A 46 7.31 1.37 -3.21
C GLY A 46 6.76 0.01 -3.65
N THR A 47 7.58 -1.03 -3.48
CA THR A 47 7.14 -2.39 -3.76
C THR A 47 6.25 -2.89 -2.64
N SER A 48 5.00 -3.20 -2.95
CA SER A 48 4.04 -3.76 -2.00
C SER A 48 4.50 -5.12 -1.45
N LYS A 49 4.15 -5.43 -0.19
CA LYS A 49 4.43 -6.74 0.41
C LYS A 49 3.84 -7.86 -0.45
N GLY A 50 4.67 -8.83 -0.81
CA GLY A 50 4.24 -10.03 -1.52
C GLY A 50 3.32 -10.89 -0.66
N LYS A 51 2.27 -11.44 -1.27
CA LYS A 51 1.34 -12.39 -0.62
C LYS A 51 1.35 -13.77 -1.31
N GLY A 52 2.23 -14.01 -2.28
CA GLY A 52 2.25 -15.27 -3.04
C GLY A 52 1.03 -15.45 -3.95
N PHE A 53 0.68 -16.70 -4.26
CA PHE A 53 -0.53 -17.04 -5.01
C PHE A 53 -1.77 -16.91 -4.11
N GLN A 54 -2.73 -16.09 -4.52
CA GLN A 54 -3.92 -15.80 -3.73
C GLN A 54 -5.19 -16.15 -4.49
N GLY A 55 -6.16 -16.72 -3.78
CA GLY A 55 -7.50 -16.99 -4.27
C GLY A 55 -8.30 -15.71 -4.49
N VAL A 56 -9.41 -15.81 -5.22
CA VAL A 56 -10.25 -14.68 -5.63
C VAL A 56 -10.84 -13.87 -4.48
N VAL A 57 -11.19 -14.53 -3.36
CA VAL A 57 -11.71 -13.86 -2.17
C VAL A 57 -10.70 -12.84 -1.63
N LYS A 58 -9.45 -13.25 -1.39
CA LYS A 58 -8.41 -12.37 -0.85
C LYS A 58 -7.82 -11.41 -1.88
N ARG A 59 -7.73 -11.82 -3.15
CA ARG A 59 -7.13 -11.00 -4.23
C ARG A 59 -8.07 -9.92 -4.74
N HIS A 60 -9.38 -10.20 -4.77
CA HIS A 60 -10.36 -9.37 -5.46
C HIS A 60 -11.59 -9.01 -4.62
N GLY A 61 -11.70 -9.50 -3.38
CA GLY A 61 -12.83 -9.20 -2.48
C GLY A 61 -14.12 -9.91 -2.87
N PHE A 62 -14.04 -11.10 -3.48
CA PHE A 62 -15.23 -11.88 -3.82
C PHE A 62 -15.90 -12.40 -2.54
N HIS A 63 -17.23 -12.38 -2.48
CA HIS A 63 -18.00 -12.81 -1.30
C HIS A 63 -17.88 -14.32 -1.01
N GLY A 64 -17.79 -15.15 -2.06
CA GLY A 64 -17.84 -16.62 -1.92
C GLY A 64 -19.29 -17.14 -1.95
N GLY A 65 -19.44 -18.44 -1.73
CA GLY A 65 -20.75 -19.10 -1.61
C GLY A 65 -21.28 -19.10 -0.17
N PRO A 66 -22.52 -19.59 0.05
CA PRO A 66 -23.01 -19.83 1.40
C PRO A 66 -22.17 -20.91 2.10
N LYS A 67 -22.10 -20.87 3.43
CA LYS A 67 -21.35 -21.85 4.23
C LYS A 67 -22.11 -23.16 4.49
N SER A 68 -23.44 -23.12 4.42
CA SER A 68 -24.36 -24.24 4.68
C SER A 68 -25.50 -24.24 3.64
N HIS A 69 -26.60 -24.93 3.93
CA HIS A 69 -27.78 -25.09 3.07
C HIS A 69 -27.47 -25.81 1.75
N GLY A 70 -26.94 -27.03 1.84
CA GLY A 70 -26.68 -27.90 0.68
C GLY A 70 -25.45 -27.50 -0.15
N GLN A 71 -24.66 -26.54 0.33
CA GLN A 71 -23.46 -26.09 -0.34
C GLN A 71 -22.34 -27.14 -0.23
N LYS A 72 -21.70 -27.47 -1.37
CA LYS A 72 -20.57 -28.41 -1.45
C LYS A 72 -19.22 -27.72 -1.20
N ASP A 73 -18.08 -28.31 -1.54
CA ASP A 73 -16.71 -27.78 -1.40
C ASP A 73 -16.38 -26.37 -1.98
N ARG A 74 -17.36 -25.63 -2.50
CA ARG A 74 -17.20 -24.38 -3.27
C ARG A 74 -17.30 -23.06 -2.48
N LEU A 75 -17.18 -23.07 -1.16
CA LEU A 75 -17.34 -21.88 -0.30
C LEU A 75 -16.53 -20.66 -0.80
N ARG A 76 -15.31 -20.87 -1.30
CA ARG A 76 -14.39 -19.80 -1.75
C ARG A 76 -14.12 -19.83 -3.26
N ALA A 77 -14.96 -20.53 -4.02
CA ALA A 77 -14.86 -20.62 -5.46
C ALA A 77 -15.19 -19.27 -6.14
N PRO A 78 -14.70 -19.02 -7.37
CA PRO A 78 -14.97 -17.77 -8.11
C PRO A 78 -16.39 -17.60 -8.64
N GLY A 79 -17.24 -18.63 -8.55
CA GLY A 79 -18.54 -18.64 -9.22
C GLY A 79 -18.39 -18.74 -10.74
N SER A 80 -19.35 -18.19 -11.48
CA SER A 80 -19.32 -18.21 -12.94
C SER A 80 -18.23 -17.30 -13.53
N ILE A 81 -17.53 -17.81 -14.54
CA ILE A 81 -16.43 -17.11 -15.23
C ILE A 81 -16.82 -16.56 -16.61
N GLY A 82 -18.01 -16.89 -17.12
CA GLY A 82 -18.45 -16.52 -18.48
C GLY A 82 -19.95 -16.72 -18.73
N SER A 83 -20.35 -16.39 -19.96
CA SER A 83 -21.71 -16.50 -20.52
C SER A 83 -21.61 -17.03 -21.96
N SER A 84 -22.73 -17.47 -22.55
CA SER A 84 -22.76 -18.08 -23.89
C SER A 84 -22.09 -17.22 -24.96
N PHE A 85 -22.53 -15.98 -25.21
CA PHE A 85 -21.74 -15.03 -25.99
C PHE A 85 -20.76 -14.30 -25.05
N PRO A 86 -19.43 -14.19 -25.33
CA PRO A 86 -18.68 -14.44 -26.57
C PRO A 86 -17.93 -15.80 -26.63
N GLU A 87 -18.45 -16.85 -25.98
CA GLU A 87 -17.89 -18.23 -25.95
C GLU A 87 -16.45 -18.36 -25.44
N ARG A 88 -15.95 -17.31 -24.78
CA ARG A 88 -14.63 -17.32 -24.15
C ARG A 88 -14.61 -16.45 -22.90
N VAL A 89 -13.68 -16.74 -22.00
CA VAL A 89 -13.42 -15.87 -20.85
C VAL A 89 -12.80 -14.56 -21.34
N ARG A 90 -13.43 -13.43 -20.99
CA ARG A 90 -12.92 -12.10 -21.36
C ARG A 90 -11.54 -11.84 -20.73
N LYS A 91 -10.65 -11.20 -21.48
CA LYS A 91 -9.34 -10.76 -20.96
C LYS A 91 -9.54 -9.85 -19.74
N GLY A 92 -8.67 -10.00 -18.74
CA GLY A 92 -8.77 -9.24 -17.49
C GLY A 92 -9.84 -9.74 -16.51
N LYS A 93 -10.52 -10.86 -16.79
CA LYS A 93 -11.42 -11.50 -15.82
C LYS A 93 -10.67 -11.76 -14.51
N ARG A 94 -11.27 -11.32 -13.40
CA ARG A 94 -10.71 -11.43 -12.04
C ARG A 94 -10.67 -12.91 -11.64
N MET A 95 -9.46 -13.43 -11.43
CA MET A 95 -9.18 -14.84 -11.12
C MET A 95 -8.11 -14.95 -10.05
N ALA A 96 -7.83 -16.16 -9.55
CA ALA A 96 -6.73 -16.40 -8.63
C ALA A 96 -5.38 -16.05 -9.28
N GLY A 97 -4.36 -15.78 -8.47
CA GLY A 97 -3.02 -15.48 -8.97
C GLY A 97 -2.13 -14.74 -8.00
N ARG A 98 -0.92 -14.39 -8.44
CA ARG A 98 0.05 -13.66 -7.61
C ARG A 98 -0.50 -12.31 -7.16
N MET A 99 -0.40 -12.05 -5.85
CA MET A 99 -0.81 -10.79 -5.21
C MET A 99 0.38 -10.15 -4.48
N GLY A 100 0.47 -8.82 -4.54
CA GLY A 100 1.59 -8.07 -3.98
C GLY A 100 2.88 -8.20 -4.81
N GLY A 101 3.98 -7.66 -4.31
CA GLY A 101 5.26 -7.63 -5.02
C GLY A 101 5.26 -6.74 -6.27
N LYS A 102 4.27 -5.85 -6.37
CA LYS A 102 4.16 -4.85 -7.45
C LYS A 102 4.44 -3.46 -6.91
N SER A 103 4.89 -2.56 -7.78
CA SER A 103 5.03 -1.14 -7.48
C SER A 103 3.66 -0.53 -7.22
N VAL A 104 3.47 0.08 -6.06
CA VAL A 104 2.24 0.76 -5.65
C VAL A 104 2.61 2.15 -5.16
N SER A 105 1.82 3.15 -5.55
CA SER A 105 1.97 4.52 -5.08
C SER A 105 0.80 4.92 -4.19
N VAL A 106 1.09 5.50 -3.03
CA VAL A 106 0.13 6.20 -2.17
C VAL A 106 0.34 7.69 -2.39
N ARG A 107 -0.76 8.42 -2.62
CA ARG A 107 -0.75 9.88 -2.86
C ARG A 107 -1.34 10.59 -1.66
N ASN A 108 -1.18 11.91 -1.61
CA ASN A 108 -1.78 12.80 -0.62
C ASN A 108 -1.37 12.46 0.82
N LEU A 109 -0.10 12.06 1.01
CA LEU A 109 0.46 11.83 2.35
C LEU A 109 1.04 13.13 2.88
N SER A 110 0.67 13.53 4.09
CA SER A 110 1.17 14.75 4.73
C SER A 110 2.50 14.50 5.45
N VAL A 111 3.43 15.44 5.30
CA VAL A 111 4.64 15.51 6.13
C VAL A 111 4.26 16.03 7.52
N VAL A 112 4.55 15.25 8.56
CA VAL A 112 4.36 15.67 9.95
C VAL A 112 5.57 16.46 10.40
N ASP A 113 6.77 15.88 10.22
CA ASP A 113 8.01 16.52 10.62
C ASP A 113 9.20 16.02 9.79
N VAL A 114 10.27 16.80 9.77
CA VAL A 114 11.52 16.51 9.06
C VAL A 114 12.69 16.76 10.02
N ASP A 115 13.39 15.68 10.37
CA ASP A 115 14.60 15.75 11.18
C ASP A 115 15.85 15.65 10.29
N GLU A 116 16.48 16.79 10.03
CA GLU A 116 17.67 16.88 9.18
C GLU A 116 18.91 16.25 9.84
N LYS A 117 19.01 16.28 11.18
CA LYS A 117 20.16 15.74 11.92
C LYS A 117 20.24 14.23 11.80
N HIS A 118 19.09 13.58 11.96
CA HIS A 118 18.98 12.12 11.87
C HIS A 118 18.57 11.64 10.48
N ARG A 119 18.31 12.55 9.54
CA ARG A 119 17.83 12.29 8.16
C ARG A 119 16.52 11.50 8.16
N LEU A 120 15.63 11.82 9.09
CA LEU A 120 14.35 11.14 9.24
C LEU A 120 13.21 12.01 8.71
N LEU A 121 12.30 11.36 7.99
CA LEU A 121 11.06 11.96 7.50
C LEU A 121 9.89 11.24 8.16
N LEU A 122 9.05 12.01 8.86
CA LEU A 122 7.84 11.52 9.48
C LEU A 122 6.65 11.82 8.56
N VAL A 123 6.01 10.77 8.07
CA VAL A 123 4.87 10.86 7.16
C VAL A 123 3.62 10.31 7.81
N LYS A 124 2.51 11.05 7.75
CA LYS A 124 1.23 10.61 8.27
C LYS A 124 0.72 9.38 7.50
N GLY A 125 0.42 8.32 8.22
CA GLY A 125 -0.19 7.09 7.69
C GLY A 125 0.80 6.04 7.20
N ALA A 126 0.27 5.04 6.49
CA ALA A 126 1.01 3.85 6.08
C ALA A 126 1.58 3.99 4.66
N VAL A 127 2.85 3.62 4.50
CA VAL A 127 3.52 3.57 3.20
C VAL A 127 3.66 2.13 2.68
N PRO A 128 3.78 1.92 1.34
CA PRO A 128 3.99 0.59 0.76
C PRO A 128 5.24 -0.12 1.29
N GLY A 129 5.25 -1.45 1.20
CA GLY A 129 6.42 -2.27 1.52
C GLY A 129 6.59 -2.67 2.99
N SER A 130 7.56 -3.55 3.21
CA SER A 130 8.01 -4.01 4.53
C SER A 130 9.06 -3.08 5.12
N ARG A 131 9.35 -3.23 6.43
CA ARG A 131 10.51 -2.60 7.05
C ARG A 131 11.77 -2.92 6.22
N GLY A 132 12.59 -1.90 6.00
CA GLY A 132 13.78 -1.93 5.17
C GLY A 132 13.57 -1.76 3.66
N SER A 133 12.33 -1.69 3.16
CA SER A 133 12.11 -1.52 1.72
C SER A 133 12.47 -0.11 1.25
N VAL A 134 13.05 -0.03 0.06
CA VAL A 134 13.33 1.25 -0.61
C VAL A 134 12.04 1.88 -1.12
N LEU A 135 11.92 3.18 -0.88
CA LEU A 135 10.80 4.03 -1.26
C LEU A 135 11.29 5.14 -2.19
N LYS A 136 10.44 5.46 -3.17
CA LYS A 136 10.56 6.61 -4.06
C LYS A 136 9.57 7.67 -3.59
N ILE A 137 10.09 8.78 -3.09
CA ILE A 137 9.32 9.90 -2.56
C ILE A 137 9.32 11.01 -3.62
N THR A 138 8.14 11.56 -3.89
CA THR A 138 7.95 12.65 -4.84
C THR A 138 7.07 13.70 -4.20
N PRO A 139 7.59 14.91 -3.94
CA PRO A 139 6.78 16.04 -3.51
C PRO A 139 5.73 16.36 -4.58
N ILE A 140 4.50 16.60 -4.14
CA ILE A 140 3.44 17.18 -4.97
C ILE A 140 3.46 18.69 -4.67
N PRO A 141 3.51 19.56 -5.69
CA PRO A 141 3.42 21.00 -5.49
C PRO A 141 2.09 21.42 -4.89
#